data_AF-A0A8T2MXF3-F1
#
_entry.id   AF-A0A8T2MXF3-F1
#
_cell.length_a   1.000
_cell.length_b   1.000
_cell.length_c   1.000
_cell.angle_alpha   90.00
_cell.angle_beta   90.00
_cell.angle_gamma   90.00
#
_symmetry.space_group_name_H-M   'P 1'
#
loop_
_entity.id
_entity.type
_entity.pdbx_description
1 polymer ?
#
loop_
_entity_poly.entity_id
_entity_poly.type
_entity_poly.pdbx_seq_one_letter_code
_entity_poly.pdbx_strand_id
1 'polypeptide(L)'
;MRQEVESLYKLCMPEDFYHFWSFCQRLHPESPQEALRDTLGLKLVGPFDIMDGKHKSAKNPNYFLHWRHFYDPPEFQTVLVGSSETQHHMGYYR
;
A
#
# COMPACT_ATOMS: atom_id res chain seq x y z
N MET A 1 -1.94 3.34 -14.24
CA MET A 1 -1.59 3.00 -12.85
C MET A 1 -1.67 4.21 -11.92
N ARG A 2 -0.91 5.30 -12.10
CA ARG A 2 -1.02 6.50 -11.23
C ARG A 2 -2.45 7.01 -11.08
N GLN A 3 -3.09 7.38 -12.19
CA GLN A 3 -4.50 7.83 -12.23
C GLN A 3 -5.50 6.81 -11.68
N GLU A 4 -5.18 5.52 -11.73
CA GLU A 4 -6.05 4.45 -11.25
C GLU A 4 -6.03 4.34 -9.73
N VAL A 5 -4.84 4.41 -9.13
CA VAL A 5 -4.67 4.51 -7.67
C VAL A 5 -5.43 5.72 -7.13
N GLU A 6 -5.23 6.88 -7.75
CA GLU A 6 -5.85 8.13 -7.31
C GLU A 6 -7.37 8.13 -7.50
N SER A 7 -7.87 7.53 -8.58
CA SER A 7 -9.31 7.36 -8.81
C SER A 7 -9.97 6.45 -7.79
N LEU A 8 -9.32 5.33 -7.42
CA LEU A 8 -9.88 4.34 -6.49
C LEU A 8 -9.84 4.84 -5.04
N TYR A 9 -8.76 5.49 -4.63
CA TYR A 9 -8.61 6.05 -3.29
C TYR A 9 -9.12 7.48 -3.13
N LYS A 10 -9.49 8.15 -4.24
CA LYS A 10 -9.90 9.57 -4.28
C LYS A 10 -8.87 10.54 -3.69
N LEU A 11 -7.59 10.16 -3.70
CA LEU A 11 -6.49 10.92 -3.10
C LEU A 11 -5.27 10.89 -4.02
N CYS A 12 -4.61 12.03 -4.19
CA CYS A 12 -3.36 12.13 -4.95
C CYS A 12 -2.22 11.50 -4.15
N MET A 13 -1.43 10.64 -4.78
CA MET A 13 -0.25 10.06 -4.14
C MET A 13 0.98 10.95 -4.38
N PRO A 14 1.81 11.17 -3.36
CA PRO A 14 3.04 11.93 -3.54
C PRO A 14 4.04 11.16 -4.44
N GLU A 15 5.01 11.88 -5.02
CA GLU A 15 5.95 11.28 -5.99
C GLU A 15 6.85 10.19 -5.40
N ASP A 16 7.23 10.33 -4.13
CA ASP A 16 8.01 9.36 -3.37
C ASP A 16 7.32 7.99 -3.30
N PHE A 17 5.99 7.93 -3.21
CA PHE A 17 5.23 6.67 -3.30
C PHE A 17 5.58 5.89 -4.58
N TYR A 18 5.59 6.55 -5.73
CA TYR A 18 5.88 5.91 -7.01
C TYR A 18 7.36 5.57 -7.18
N HIS A 19 8.26 6.45 -6.72
CA HIS A 19 9.70 6.18 -6.73
C HIS A 19 10.04 4.98 -5.84
N PHE A 20 9.40 4.88 -4.68
CA PHE A 20 9.57 3.77 -3.76
C PHE A 20 9.05 2.44 -4.35
N TRP A 21 7.90 2.46 -5.04
CA TRP A 21 7.45 1.30 -5.81
C TRP A 21 8.50 0.84 -6.82
N SER A 22 9.01 1.76 -7.64
CA SER A 22 10.05 1.44 -8.63
C SER A 22 11.34 0.93 -7.99
N PHE A 23 11.68 1.39 -6.78
CA PHE A 23 12.80 0.85 -6.01
C PHE A 23 12.55 -0.60 -5.60
N CYS A 24 11.40 -0.90 -4.99
CA CYS A 24 11.03 -2.26 -4.60
C CYS A 24 10.91 -3.21 -5.79
N GLN A 25 10.47 -2.72 -6.96
CA GLN A 25 10.47 -3.50 -8.21
C GLN A 25 11.87 -3.93 -8.64
N ARG A 26 12.90 -3.11 -8.39
CA ARG A 26 14.30 -3.49 -8.70
C ARG A 26 14.88 -4.47 -7.68
N LEU A 27 14.45 -4.37 -6.43
CA LEU A 27 14.90 -5.28 -5.37
C LEU A 27 14.30 -6.68 -5.50
N HIS A 28 13.00 -6.76 -5.80
CA HIS A 28 12.28 -8.04 -5.88
C HIS A 28 11.30 -8.04 -7.07
N PRO A 29 11.78 -8.26 -8.32
CA PRO A 29 10.95 -8.10 -9.53
C PRO A 29 9.71 -8.98 -9.58
N GLU A 30 9.77 -10.19 -9.04
CA GLU A 30 8.63 -11.14 -9.04
C GLU A 30 7.54 -10.77 -8.03
N SER A 31 7.90 -10.02 -6.99
CA SER A 31 6.98 -9.68 -5.90
C SER A 31 7.46 -8.42 -5.17
N PRO A 32 7.31 -7.24 -5.80
CA PRO A 32 7.84 -5.99 -5.26
C PRO A 32 7.28 -5.66 -3.87
N GLN A 33 6.08 -6.15 -3.55
CA GLN A 33 5.47 -5.92 -2.25
C GLN A 33 6.18 -6.61 -1.09
N GLU A 34 6.84 -7.72 -1.36
CA GLU A 34 7.56 -8.53 -0.38
C GLU A 34 9.04 -8.14 -0.30
N ALA A 35 9.47 -7.12 -1.06
CA ALA A 35 10.87 -6.72 -1.20
C ALA A 35 11.58 -6.38 0.12
N LEU A 36 10.83 -6.03 1.17
CA LEU A 36 11.35 -5.65 2.49
C LEU A 36 11.03 -6.66 3.59
N ARG A 37 10.33 -7.75 3.26
CA ARG A 37 9.80 -8.68 4.27
C ARG A 37 10.91 -9.39 5.01
N ASP A 38 11.87 -9.95 4.29
CA ASP A 38 12.88 -10.81 4.91
C ASP A 38 13.94 -9.99 5.68
N THR A 39 14.18 -8.74 5.28
CA THR A 39 15.17 -7.86 5.91
C THR A 39 14.60 -7.00 7.05
N LEU A 40 13.35 -6.53 6.92
CA LEU A 40 12.75 -5.56 7.85
C LEU A 40 11.45 -6.05 8.47
N GLY A 41 10.93 -7.19 8.03
CA GLY A 41 9.60 -7.65 8.44
C GLY A 41 8.47 -6.78 7.90
N LEU A 42 8.70 -6.00 6.83
CA LEU A 42 7.74 -5.05 6.27
C LEU A 42 7.21 -5.49 4.91
N LYS A 43 5.93 -5.25 4.67
CA LYS A 43 5.25 -5.52 3.40
C LYS A 43 4.53 -4.26 2.88
N LEU A 44 4.62 -4.03 1.58
CA LEU A 44 3.87 -2.97 0.90
C LEU A 44 2.43 -3.41 0.63
N VAL A 45 1.48 -2.54 0.99
CA VAL A 45 0.04 -2.83 0.95
C VAL A 45 -0.78 -1.61 0.51
N GLY A 46 -2.10 -1.73 0.51
CA GLY A 46 -3.02 -0.60 0.32
C GLY A 46 -2.97 -0.11 -1.12
N PRO A 47 -2.58 1.15 -1.37
CA PRO A 47 -2.36 1.66 -2.72
C PRO A 47 -1.37 0.84 -3.55
N PHE A 48 -0.39 0.17 -2.93
CA PHE A 48 0.54 -0.71 -3.66
C PHE A 48 -0.13 -1.99 -4.18
N ASP A 49 -1.24 -2.45 -3.60
CA ASP A 49 -2.01 -3.58 -4.15
C ASP A 49 -2.63 -3.25 -5.50
N ILE A 50 -2.97 -1.98 -5.73
CA ILE A 50 -3.45 -1.49 -7.03
C ILE A 50 -2.30 -1.43 -8.03
N MET A 51 -1.10 -0.99 -7.58
CA MET A 51 0.10 -0.99 -8.41
C MET A 51 0.51 -2.41 -8.83
N ASP A 52 0.27 -3.40 -7.99
CA ASP A 52 0.49 -4.83 -8.26
C ASP A 52 -0.68 -5.49 -9.03
N GLY A 53 -1.74 -4.72 -9.35
CA GLY A 53 -2.89 -5.19 -10.13
C GLY A 53 -3.86 -6.12 -9.39
N LYS A 54 -3.72 -6.27 -8.06
CA LYS A 54 -4.52 -7.17 -7.22
C LYS A 54 -5.97 -6.73 -7.05
N HIS A 55 -6.28 -5.47 -7.37
CA HIS A 55 -7.63 -4.93 -7.29
C HIS A 55 -8.62 -5.52 -8.30
N LYS A 56 -8.14 -6.15 -9.38
CA LYS A 56 -8.96 -6.59 -10.52
C LYS A 56 -9.89 -7.78 -10.21
N SER A 57 -9.67 -8.48 -9.10
CA SER A 57 -10.46 -9.65 -8.71
C SER A 57 -11.64 -9.32 -7.78
N ALA A 58 -11.69 -8.10 -7.22
CA ALA A 58 -12.68 -7.73 -6.21
C ALA A 58 -13.94 -7.14 -6.86
N LYS A 59 -15.12 -7.66 -6.49
CA LYS A 59 -16.41 -7.05 -6.85
C LYS A 59 -16.76 -5.93 -5.87
N ASN A 60 -16.82 -4.69 -6.35
CA ASN A 60 -17.19 -3.48 -5.60
C ASN A 60 -16.45 -3.29 -4.24
N PRO A 61 -15.10 -3.34 -4.23
CA PRO A 61 -14.34 -3.10 -3.01
C PRO A 61 -14.47 -1.66 -2.51
N ASN A 62 -14.56 -1.49 -1.18
CA ASN A 62 -14.43 -0.19 -0.54
C ASN A 62 -12.97 0.07 -0.16
N TYR A 63 -12.24 0.81 -0.99
CA TYR A 63 -10.82 1.10 -0.77
C TYR A 63 -10.54 2.01 0.43
N PHE A 64 -11.53 2.75 0.94
CA PHE A 64 -11.35 3.56 2.15
C PHE A 64 -11.18 2.71 3.42
N LEU A 65 -11.57 1.44 3.38
CA LEU A 65 -11.40 0.48 4.47
C LEU A 65 -10.27 -0.52 4.20
N HIS A 66 -9.69 -0.49 3.00
CA HIS A 66 -8.64 -1.41 2.60
C HIS A 66 -7.34 -1.10 3.36
N TRP A 67 -6.92 -2.05 4.21
CA TRP A 67 -5.81 -1.90 5.17
C TRP A 67 -5.99 -0.81 6.23
N ARG A 68 -7.24 -0.39 6.47
CA ARG A 68 -7.54 0.53 7.55
C ARG A 68 -7.63 -0.23 8.88
N HIS A 69 -6.72 0.06 9.79
CA HIS A 69 -6.72 -0.49 11.14
C HIS A 69 -7.74 0.23 12.03
N PHE A 70 -8.02 -0.37 13.18
CA PHE A 70 -9.10 0.05 14.07
C PHE A 70 -8.98 1.52 14.54
N TYR A 71 -7.75 1.99 14.76
CA TYR A 71 -7.47 3.34 15.25
C TYR A 71 -7.02 4.30 14.16
N ASP A 72 -7.10 3.91 12.89
CA ASP A 72 -6.68 4.78 11.79
C ASP A 72 -7.74 5.86 11.56
N PRO A 73 -7.40 7.14 11.81
CA PRO A 73 -8.33 8.22 11.53
C PRO A 73 -8.43 8.44 10.00
N PRO A 74 -9.45 9.15 9.50
CA PRO A 74 -9.64 9.34 8.05
C PRO A 74 -8.43 9.97 7.32
N GLU A 75 -7.64 10.75 8.04
CA GLU A 75 -6.40 11.40 7.57
C GLU A 75 -5.28 10.40 7.29
N PHE A 76 -5.33 9.21 7.90
CA PHE A 76 -4.26 8.23 7.84
C PHE A 76 -4.55 7.12 6.82
N GLN A 77 -3.63 6.94 5.88
CA GLN A 77 -3.72 5.96 4.81
C GLN A 77 -2.53 5.00 4.84
N THR A 78 -2.78 3.77 5.30
CA THR A 78 -1.78 2.69 5.40
C THR A 78 -1.19 2.32 4.03
N VAL A 79 0.14 2.21 3.99
CA VAL A 79 0.93 1.80 2.81
C VAL A 79 1.96 0.71 3.12
N LEU A 80 2.31 0.51 4.39
CA LEU A 80 3.22 -0.54 4.85
C LEU A 80 2.66 -1.22 6.10
N VAL A 81 2.82 -2.54 6.20
CA VAL A 81 2.50 -3.32 7.40
C VAL A 81 3.72 -4.10 7.87
N GLY A 82 3.85 -4.21 9.18
CA GLY A 82 4.89 -4.99 9.85
C GLY A 82 4.31 -6.21 10.58
N SER A 83 4.76 -6.44 11.81
CA SER A 83 4.33 -7.57 12.64
C SER A 83 2.81 -7.56 12.88
N SER A 84 2.17 -8.70 12.60
CA SER A 84 0.74 -8.91 12.83
C SER A 84 0.37 -8.97 14.31
N GLU A 85 1.31 -9.30 15.20
CA GLU A 85 1.07 -9.40 16.65
C GLU A 85 0.81 -8.02 17.27
N THR A 86 1.61 -7.03 16.87
CA THR A 86 1.47 -5.64 17.34
C THR A 86 0.59 -4.80 16.42
N GLN A 87 0.26 -5.32 15.24
CA GLN A 87 -0.36 -4.59 14.14
C GLN A 87 0.40 -3.31 13.78
N HIS A 88 1.73 -3.32 13.90
CA HIS A 88 2.53 -2.16 13.50
C HIS A 88 2.39 -1.91 12.00
N HIS A 89 2.11 -0.67 11.61
CA HIS A 89 1.90 -0.28 10.23
C HIS A 89 2.23 1.21 10.05
N MET A 90 2.47 1.62 8.81
CA MET A 90 2.83 2.99 8.44
C MET A 90 1.95 3.49 7.31
N GLY A 91 1.63 4.78 7.35
CA GLY A 91 0.72 5.40 6.41
C GLY A 91 1.04 6.87 6.19
N TYR A 92 0.55 7.41 5.08
CA TYR A 92 0.55 8.85 4.85
C TYR A 92 -0.53 9.50 5.71
N TYR A 93 -0.21 10.66 6.28
CA TYR A 93 -1.17 11.50 7.00
C TYR A 93 -1.47 12.75 6.15
N ARG A 94 -2.74 13.08 5.92
CA ARG A 94 -3.18 14.24 5.12
C ARG A 94 -4.27 15.03 5.82
#